data_AF-A0A7S1YY55-F1
#
_entry.id   AF-A0A7S1YY55-F1
#
_cell.length_a   1.000
_cell.length_b   1.000
_cell.length_c   1.000
_cell.angle_alpha   90.00
_cell.angle_beta   90.00
_cell.angle_gamma   90.00
#
_symmetry.space_group_name_H-M   'P 1'
#
loop_
_entity.id
_entity.type
_entity.pdbx_description
1 polymer ?
#
loop_
_entity_poly.entity_id
_entity_poly.type
_entity_poly.pdbx_seq_one_letter_code
_entity_poly.pdbx_strand_id
1 'polypeptide(L)'
;LFLRPARGTHSPAPLSLSLRETDMRLASSDAIALFSLLPPFSPFLPSSAMPFSVAFSAPAPSAPSRPSSSTPSAADLAFSESVAVASRCGYGVVESWLTAGGDDRSSIKPETGANKYHIRPMPIGDGAVFRGSCTGNPPTVRGRDAAVELFRSKFADAIQDGDGTRRDAAIADAFEEQRSRIGRALNLPNGAEVILCPSGSDAEYLPLVIARALKGPNAKIESGVVQVREIGAGSAPAARGKYFSTRAPLFGD
;
A
#
# COMPACT_ATOMS: atom_id res chain seq x y z
N LEU A 1 -18.09 9.03 -19.59
CA LEU A 1 -19.02 9.47 -20.65
C LEU A 1 -20.43 9.46 -20.06
N PHE A 2 -20.96 10.61 -19.64
CA PHE A 2 -22.41 10.81 -19.57
C PHE A 2 -22.70 12.30 -19.79
N LEU A 3 -23.43 12.53 -20.87
CA LEU A 3 -23.84 13.83 -21.36
C LEU A 3 -24.98 14.37 -20.47
N ARG A 4 -24.89 15.67 -20.16
CA ARG A 4 -25.97 16.47 -19.58
C ARG A 4 -27.19 16.49 -20.50
N PRO A 5 -28.42 16.40 -19.96
CA PRO A 5 -29.59 17.01 -20.56
C PRO A 5 -29.89 18.38 -19.96
N ALA A 6 -30.46 19.26 -20.79
CA ALA A 6 -30.79 20.64 -20.51
C ALA A 6 -31.99 20.82 -19.56
N ARG A 7 -32.08 22.03 -19.00
CA ARG A 7 -33.09 22.52 -18.06
C ARG A 7 -34.50 22.46 -18.63
N GLY A 8 -35.45 22.02 -17.82
CA GLY A 8 -36.89 22.22 -17.99
C GLY A 8 -37.57 22.13 -16.62
N THR A 9 -38.34 23.15 -16.29
CA THR A 9 -38.98 23.44 -14.99
C THR A 9 -40.18 22.52 -14.71
N HIS A 10 -40.28 21.99 -13.49
CA HIS A 10 -41.50 21.91 -12.64
C HIS A 10 -41.17 21.11 -11.35
N SER A 11 -41.70 21.57 -10.21
CA SER A 11 -41.55 21.00 -8.86
C SER A 11 -42.94 20.54 -8.35
N PRO A 12 -43.07 19.82 -7.22
CA PRO A 12 -42.81 18.39 -7.05
C PRO A 12 -44.05 17.64 -6.51
N ALA A 13 -44.06 16.31 -6.54
CA ALA A 13 -44.97 15.49 -5.72
C ALA A 13 -44.20 14.31 -5.09
N PRO A 14 -44.43 13.98 -3.81
CA PRO A 14 -43.61 13.02 -3.09
C PRO A 14 -44.14 11.59 -3.27
N LEU A 15 -43.27 10.65 -3.63
CA LEU A 15 -43.54 9.23 -3.48
C LEU A 15 -42.90 8.75 -2.17
N SER A 16 -43.77 8.44 -1.21
CA SER A 16 -43.43 7.72 -0.01
C SER A 16 -43.16 6.25 -0.36
N LEU A 17 -42.07 5.70 0.15
CA LEU A 17 -41.85 4.26 0.15
C LEU A 17 -41.32 3.85 1.53
N SER A 18 -42.18 3.11 2.21
CA SER A 18 -42.03 2.52 3.54
C SER A 18 -40.93 1.46 3.53
N LEU A 19 -39.87 1.65 4.31
CA LEU A 19 -38.94 0.60 4.69
C LEU A 19 -39.59 -0.29 5.75
N ARG A 20 -39.88 -1.55 5.40
CA ARG A 20 -40.07 -2.62 6.38
C ARG A 20 -38.78 -3.43 6.45
N GLU A 21 -38.22 -3.47 7.65
CA GLU A 21 -37.24 -4.46 8.07
C GLU A 21 -37.84 -5.86 7.94
N THR A 22 -37.09 -6.80 7.37
CA THR A 22 -37.16 -8.21 7.75
C THR A 22 -35.92 -8.97 7.26
N ASP A 23 -35.28 -9.61 8.23
CA ASP A 23 -34.59 -10.90 8.19
C ASP A 23 -33.29 -11.08 7.40
N MET A 24 -32.22 -10.81 8.16
CA MET A 24 -31.04 -11.65 8.37
C MET A 24 -31.18 -13.15 8.02
N ARG A 25 -30.44 -13.63 7.00
CA ARG A 25 -29.84 -14.98 6.96
C ARG A 25 -28.50 -14.97 6.21
N LEU A 26 -27.49 -15.54 6.88
CA LEU A 26 -26.17 -15.84 6.34
C LEU A 26 -26.23 -16.91 5.24
N ALA A 27 -25.67 -16.58 4.09
CA ALA A 27 -24.97 -17.41 3.10
C ALA A 27 -24.29 -16.37 2.17
N SER A 28 -23.04 -16.48 1.74
CA SER A 28 -22.37 -17.67 1.26
C SER A 28 -20.86 -17.44 1.11
N SER A 29 -20.13 -18.55 1.07
CA SER A 29 -18.93 -18.73 0.26
C SER A 29 -19.12 -18.25 -1.19
N ASP A 30 -18.01 -18.03 -1.88
CA ASP A 30 -17.91 -17.88 -3.34
C ASP A 30 -18.27 -16.51 -3.92
N ALA A 31 -17.21 -15.75 -4.26
CA ALA A 31 -17.26 -14.71 -5.29
C ALA A 31 -15.96 -14.74 -6.10
N ILE A 32 -15.72 -15.89 -6.76
CA ILE A 32 -14.93 -15.96 -7.98
C ILE A 32 -15.92 -15.88 -9.14
N ALA A 33 -15.67 -14.94 -10.05
CA ALA A 33 -16.23 -14.80 -11.40
C ALA A 33 -17.75 -14.55 -11.55
N LEU A 34 -18.10 -13.31 -11.90
CA LEU A 34 -19.22 -13.06 -12.81
C LEU A 34 -18.94 -11.81 -13.67
N PHE A 35 -18.26 -12.00 -14.81
CA PHE A 35 -18.29 -11.07 -15.94
C PHE A 35 -18.30 -11.88 -17.24
N SER A 36 -19.47 -12.45 -17.53
CA SER A 36 -19.82 -12.94 -18.86
C SER A 36 -21.31 -12.70 -19.01
N LEU A 37 -21.64 -11.65 -19.79
CA LEU A 37 -22.88 -11.46 -20.56
C LEU A 37 -22.93 -9.98 -21.01
N LEU A 38 -22.05 -9.62 -21.95
CA LEU A 38 -22.27 -8.49 -22.85
C LEU A 38 -22.01 -8.99 -24.29
N PRO A 39 -22.83 -8.58 -25.27
CA PRO A 39 -22.69 -9.03 -26.65
C PRO A 39 -21.38 -8.48 -27.28
N PRO A 40 -20.85 -9.13 -28.33
CA PRO A 40 -19.56 -8.79 -28.90
C PRO A 40 -19.59 -7.41 -29.54
N PHE A 41 -18.77 -6.50 -29.00
CA PHE A 41 -18.41 -5.24 -29.66
C PHE A 41 -17.39 -5.57 -30.76
N SER A 42 -17.77 -5.41 -32.03
CA SER A 42 -16.82 -5.48 -33.15
C SER A 42 -15.85 -4.29 -33.07
N PRO A 43 -14.53 -4.50 -33.01
CA PRO A 43 -13.58 -3.39 -33.06
C PRO A 43 -13.45 -2.90 -34.50
N PHE A 44 -13.82 -1.64 -34.73
CA PHE A 44 -13.33 -0.87 -35.86
C PHE A 44 -11.83 -0.63 -35.61
N LEU A 45 -10.96 -1.39 -36.29
CA LEU A 45 -9.51 -1.23 -36.24
C LEU A 45 -9.11 -0.11 -37.23
N PRO A 46 -8.46 0.99 -36.79
CA PRO A 46 -7.55 1.70 -37.66
C PRO A 46 -6.23 0.92 -37.74
N SER A 47 -5.89 0.53 -38.96
CA SER A 47 -4.65 -0.14 -39.36
C SER A 47 -3.43 0.76 -39.17
N SER A 48 -2.93 0.90 -37.93
CA SER A 48 -1.52 1.20 -37.61
C SER A 48 -1.29 1.24 -36.10
N ALA A 49 -1.41 0.10 -35.40
CA ALA A 49 -0.91 -0.01 -34.03
C ALA A 49 0.53 -0.52 -34.10
N MET A 50 1.49 0.41 -34.08
CA MET A 50 2.89 0.06 -33.80
C MET A 50 2.98 -0.56 -32.40
N PRO A 51 3.77 -1.63 -32.18
CA PRO A 51 4.03 -2.13 -30.84
C PRO A 51 4.82 -1.09 -30.06
N PHE A 52 4.14 -0.38 -29.14
CA PHE A 52 4.76 0.61 -28.27
C PHE A 52 5.31 -0.10 -27.03
N SER A 53 6.57 -0.52 -27.10
CA SER A 53 7.32 -1.01 -25.95
C SER A 53 7.90 0.19 -25.21
N VAL A 54 7.30 0.60 -24.09
CA VAL A 54 8.00 1.45 -23.13
C VAL A 54 8.99 0.54 -22.42
N ALA A 55 10.19 0.42 -22.99
CA ALA A 55 11.30 -0.18 -22.28
C ALA A 55 11.64 0.75 -21.12
N PHE A 56 11.21 0.39 -19.91
CA PHE A 56 11.79 0.93 -18.70
C PHE A 56 13.20 0.33 -18.61
N SER A 57 14.14 0.88 -19.39
CA SER A 57 15.56 0.65 -19.16
C SER A 57 15.95 1.44 -17.92
N ALA A 58 15.37 1.09 -16.78
CA ALA A 58 16.05 1.37 -15.52
C ALA A 58 17.30 0.50 -15.54
N PRO A 59 18.51 1.07 -15.37
CA PRO A 59 19.64 0.23 -15.00
C PRO A 59 19.19 -0.62 -13.81
N ALA A 60 19.55 -1.91 -13.79
CA ALA A 60 19.37 -2.75 -12.60
C ALA A 60 19.77 -1.89 -11.41
N PRO A 61 18.91 -1.70 -10.38
CA PRO A 61 19.20 -0.78 -9.30
C PRO A 61 20.53 -1.23 -8.71
N SER A 62 21.60 -0.50 -9.02
CA SER A 62 22.85 -0.63 -8.31
C SER A 62 22.48 -0.41 -6.87
N ALA A 63 22.84 -1.36 -6.00
CA ALA A 63 22.60 -1.25 -4.57
C ALA A 63 22.93 0.19 -4.16
N PRO A 64 21.96 0.94 -3.63
CA PRO A 64 22.10 2.36 -3.39
C PRO A 64 23.32 2.56 -2.50
N SER A 65 24.39 3.11 -3.09
CA SER A 65 25.64 3.32 -2.37
C SER A 65 25.41 4.50 -1.44
N ARG A 66 25.20 4.19 -0.16
CA ARG A 66 25.03 5.18 0.91
C ARG A 66 26.21 6.18 0.84
N PRO A 67 25.97 7.50 0.73
CA PRO A 67 27.05 8.46 0.89
C PRO A 67 27.62 8.29 2.30
N SER A 68 28.95 8.35 2.44
CA SER A 68 29.68 8.11 3.69
C SER A 68 29.47 9.21 4.75
N SER A 69 28.31 9.86 4.77
CA SER A 69 27.95 10.86 5.77
C SER A 69 27.70 10.17 7.11
N SER A 70 28.34 10.68 8.16
CA SER A 70 28.19 10.22 9.55
C SER A 70 26.80 10.52 10.15
N THR A 71 25.90 11.13 9.38
CA THR A 71 24.58 11.56 9.84
C THR A 71 23.54 10.53 9.40
N PRO A 72 22.70 10.03 10.32
CA PRO A 72 21.62 9.09 9.97
C PRO A 72 20.63 9.75 8.99
N SER A 73 20.16 8.97 8.01
CA SER A 73 19.14 9.42 7.05
C SER A 73 17.78 9.62 7.74
N ALA A 74 16.83 10.28 7.04
CA ALA A 74 15.47 10.40 7.55
C ALA A 74 14.80 9.03 7.76
N ALA A 75 15.10 8.06 6.88
CA ALA A 75 14.65 6.67 7.00
C ALA A 75 15.25 5.99 8.25
N ASP A 76 16.56 6.17 8.50
CA ASP A 76 17.22 5.62 9.70
C ASP A 76 16.60 6.14 11.00
N LEU A 77 16.34 7.44 11.05
CA LEU A 77 15.74 8.09 12.20
C LEU A 77 14.31 7.58 12.41
N ALA A 78 13.48 7.55 11.36
CA ALA A 78 12.11 7.07 11.42
C ALA A 78 12.04 5.59 11.83
N PHE A 79 12.95 4.78 11.31
CA PHE A 79 13.10 3.37 11.66
C PHE A 79 13.46 3.21 13.15
N SER A 80 14.56 3.83 13.58
CA SER A 80 15.08 3.72 14.93
C SER A 80 14.08 4.23 15.97
N GLU A 81 13.38 5.31 15.67
CA GLU A 81 12.32 5.86 16.51
C GLU A 81 11.17 4.87 16.66
N SER A 82 10.67 4.29 15.56
CA SER A 82 9.54 3.35 15.58
C SER A 82 9.87 2.11 16.41
N VAL A 83 11.06 1.52 16.17
CA VAL A 83 11.56 0.37 16.93
C VAL A 83 11.73 0.71 18.41
N ALA A 84 12.32 1.87 18.73
CA ALA A 84 12.54 2.28 20.11
C ALA A 84 11.21 2.51 20.86
N VAL A 85 10.22 3.13 20.22
CA VAL A 85 8.89 3.34 20.80
C VAL A 85 8.20 2.01 21.09
N ALA A 86 8.19 1.08 20.13
CA ALA A 86 7.58 -0.23 20.31
C ALA A 86 8.27 -1.03 21.43
N SER A 87 9.60 -1.04 21.47
CA SER A 87 10.35 -1.71 22.53
C SER A 87 10.07 -1.12 23.92
N ARG A 88 9.92 0.20 24.06
CA ARG A 88 9.50 0.83 25.32
C ARG A 88 8.08 0.44 25.75
N CYS A 89 7.22 0.06 24.80
CA CYS A 89 5.89 -0.47 25.08
C CYS A 89 5.89 -1.97 25.42
N GLY A 90 7.07 -2.61 25.52
CA GLY A 90 7.22 -4.01 25.90
C GLY A 90 7.18 -5.01 24.75
N TYR A 91 7.23 -4.53 23.50
CA TYR A 91 7.29 -5.43 22.34
C TYR A 91 8.67 -6.05 22.14
N GLY A 92 8.70 -7.30 21.66
CA GLY A 92 9.92 -8.00 21.29
C GLY A 92 10.56 -7.42 20.02
N VAL A 93 11.78 -7.85 19.69
CA VAL A 93 12.54 -7.29 18.56
C VAL A 93 11.79 -7.39 17.23
N VAL A 94 11.16 -8.54 16.95
CA VAL A 94 10.42 -8.77 15.71
C VAL A 94 9.16 -7.92 15.68
N GLU A 95 8.40 -7.90 16.78
CA GLU A 95 7.20 -7.07 16.88
C GLU A 95 7.53 -5.57 16.73
N SER A 96 8.63 -5.10 17.30
CA SER A 96 9.10 -3.72 17.13
C SER A 96 9.46 -3.41 15.68
N TRP A 97 10.09 -4.35 14.97
CA TRP A 97 10.41 -4.21 13.55
C TRP A 97 9.19 -4.11 12.66
N LEU A 98 8.12 -4.85 12.97
CA LEU A 98 6.85 -4.79 12.24
C LEU A 98 6.17 -3.41 12.29
N THR A 99 6.62 -2.50 13.17
CA THR A 99 6.06 -1.15 13.32
C THR A 99 6.76 -0.11 12.44
N ALA A 100 7.88 -0.48 11.81
CA ALA A 100 8.68 0.40 10.96
C ALA A 100 8.38 0.18 9.46
N GLY A 101 8.71 1.18 8.64
CA GLY A 101 8.64 1.09 7.17
C GLY A 101 7.30 1.33 6.52
N GLY A 102 6.23 1.36 7.31
CA GLY A 102 4.97 1.99 6.91
C GLY A 102 4.98 3.49 7.15
N ASP A 103 3.81 4.10 7.00
CA ASP A 103 3.59 5.50 7.38
C ASP A 103 3.28 5.68 8.87
N ASP A 104 3.00 6.92 9.26
CA ASP A 104 2.64 7.34 10.64
C ASP A 104 1.49 6.54 11.28
N ARG A 105 0.63 5.89 10.48
CA ARG A 105 -0.49 5.09 10.99
C ARG A 105 -0.05 3.75 11.56
N SER A 106 1.10 3.24 11.14
CA SER A 106 1.64 1.94 11.58
C SER A 106 2.39 2.04 12.91
N SER A 107 2.83 3.23 13.27
CA SER A 107 3.64 3.46 14.45
C SER A 107 2.85 3.34 15.75
N ILE A 108 3.50 2.79 16.78
CA ILE A 108 2.90 2.59 18.09
C ILE A 108 2.80 3.91 18.84
N LYS A 109 1.67 4.14 19.48
CA LYS A 109 1.43 5.26 20.39
C LYS A 109 1.73 4.82 21.82
N PRO A 110 2.68 5.46 22.54
CA PRO A 110 3.02 5.08 23.90
C PRO A 110 1.82 5.06 24.85
N GLU A 111 0.84 5.94 24.63
CA GLU A 111 -0.32 6.10 25.51
C GLU A 111 -1.27 4.90 25.46
N THR A 112 -1.36 4.21 24.32
CA THR A 112 -2.27 3.07 24.12
C THR A 112 -1.53 1.75 23.97
N GLY A 113 -0.21 1.79 23.74
CA GLY A 113 0.59 0.64 23.35
C GLY A 113 0.20 0.06 21.99
N ALA A 114 -0.60 0.75 21.18
CA ALA A 114 -1.10 0.29 19.88
C ALA A 114 -0.98 1.39 18.83
N ASN A 115 -1.16 1.05 17.56
CA ASN A 115 -1.11 2.04 16.48
C ASN A 115 -2.38 2.94 16.45
N LYS A 116 -2.47 3.83 15.46
CA LYS A 116 -3.63 4.74 15.30
C LYS A 116 -4.98 4.03 15.21
N TYR A 117 -4.99 2.78 14.75
CA TYR A 117 -6.18 1.95 14.62
C TYR A 117 -6.40 1.01 15.81
N HIS A 118 -5.67 1.20 16.91
CA HIS A 118 -5.68 0.34 18.08
C HIS A 118 -5.25 -1.11 17.78
N ILE A 119 -4.43 -1.30 16.75
CA ILE A 119 -3.86 -2.59 16.37
C ILE A 119 -2.49 -2.73 17.02
N ARG A 120 -2.22 -3.89 17.62
CA ARG A 120 -0.92 -4.28 18.17
C ARG A 120 -0.12 -5.06 17.11
N PRO A 121 1.22 -4.99 17.11
CA PRO A 121 2.07 -5.71 16.16
C PRO A 121 2.21 -7.20 16.52
N MET A 122 1.14 -7.83 17.00
CA MET A 122 1.11 -9.22 17.43
C MET A 122 -0.27 -9.83 17.16
N PRO A 123 -0.36 -11.17 17.06
CA PRO A 123 -1.63 -11.87 16.97
C PRO A 123 -2.56 -11.54 18.14
N ILE A 124 -3.86 -11.51 17.84
CA ILE A 124 -4.88 -11.43 18.89
C ILE A 124 -4.89 -12.71 19.70
N GLY A 125 -5.25 -12.62 20.97
CA GLY A 125 -5.31 -13.77 21.87
C GLY A 125 -6.43 -14.76 21.50
N ASP A 126 -6.27 -16.00 21.93
CA ASP A 126 -7.28 -17.04 21.75
C ASP A 126 -8.62 -16.62 22.36
N GLY A 127 -9.71 -16.86 21.61
CA GLY A 127 -11.06 -16.45 22.01
C GLY A 127 -11.39 -14.98 21.74
N ALA A 128 -10.44 -14.16 21.29
CA ALA A 128 -10.75 -12.81 20.81
C ALA A 128 -11.38 -12.85 19.41
N VAL A 129 -12.37 -11.98 19.17
CA VAL A 129 -12.98 -11.83 17.84
C VAL A 129 -12.06 -11.00 16.95
N PHE A 130 -11.58 -11.59 15.87
CA PHE A 130 -10.85 -10.87 14.84
C PHE A 130 -11.75 -9.84 14.17
N ARG A 131 -11.46 -8.56 14.38
CA ARG A 131 -12.12 -7.45 13.69
C ARG A 131 -11.17 -6.86 12.67
N GLY A 132 -11.22 -7.44 11.47
CA GLY A 132 -10.44 -6.94 10.37
C GLY A 132 -11.06 -5.71 9.70
N SER A 133 -10.22 -4.87 9.10
CA SER A 133 -10.65 -3.77 8.25
C SER A 133 -9.81 -3.72 6.97
N CYS A 134 -10.32 -3.03 5.96
CA CYS A 134 -9.54 -2.74 4.75
C CYS A 134 -8.31 -1.85 5.02
N THR A 135 -8.30 -1.12 6.14
CA THR A 135 -7.26 -0.14 6.47
C THR A 135 -6.16 -0.71 7.39
N GLY A 136 -6.39 -1.87 7.99
CA GLY A 136 -5.42 -2.50 8.89
C GLY A 136 -5.99 -3.70 9.62
N ASN A 137 -5.11 -4.67 9.89
CA ASN A 137 -5.42 -5.92 10.59
C ASN A 137 -4.27 -6.27 11.55
N PRO A 138 -4.57 -6.84 12.73
CA PRO A 138 -3.51 -7.46 13.54
C PRO A 138 -2.87 -8.62 12.77
N PRO A 139 -1.55 -8.85 12.94
CA PRO A 139 -0.88 -10.00 12.33
C PRO A 139 -1.58 -11.31 12.68
N THR A 140 -1.65 -12.25 11.74
CA THR A 140 -2.07 -13.63 12.06
C THR A 140 -0.92 -14.38 12.72
N VAL A 141 -1.20 -15.47 13.44
CA VAL A 141 -0.16 -16.34 14.03
C VAL A 141 0.83 -16.80 12.94
N ARG A 142 0.31 -17.34 11.84
CA ARG A 142 1.11 -17.74 10.67
C ARG A 142 1.96 -16.59 10.11
N GLY A 143 1.38 -15.38 10.03
CA GLY A 143 2.10 -14.20 9.53
C GLY A 143 3.24 -13.79 10.46
N ARG A 144 3.01 -13.83 11.78
CA ARG A 144 4.05 -13.59 12.78
C ARG A 144 5.16 -14.63 12.68
N ASP A 145 4.83 -15.91 12.59
CA ASP A 145 5.83 -16.98 12.53
C ASP A 145 6.71 -16.85 11.29
N ALA A 146 6.12 -16.50 10.14
CA ALA A 146 6.87 -16.19 8.92
C ALA A 146 7.77 -14.96 9.08
N ALA A 147 7.32 -13.92 9.79
CA ALA A 147 8.14 -12.73 10.07
C ALA A 147 9.32 -13.06 11.01
N VAL A 148 9.10 -13.89 12.03
CA VAL A 148 10.15 -14.37 12.93
C VAL A 148 11.20 -15.17 12.16
N GLU A 149 10.78 -16.06 11.27
CA GLU A 149 11.69 -16.87 10.45
C GLU A 149 12.50 -16.00 9.48
N LEU A 150 11.85 -15.06 8.80
CA LEU A 150 12.54 -14.09 7.93
C LEU A 150 13.55 -13.26 8.72
N PHE A 151 13.17 -12.80 9.92
CA PHE A 151 14.05 -12.03 10.79
C PHE A 151 15.29 -12.84 11.20
N ARG A 152 15.11 -14.07 11.65
CA ARG A 152 16.23 -14.93 12.04
C ARG A 152 17.16 -15.25 10.87
N SER A 153 16.59 -15.54 9.70
CA SER A 153 17.38 -15.98 8.53
C SER A 153 18.09 -14.84 7.80
N LYS A 154 17.56 -13.61 7.83
CA LYS A 154 18.10 -12.49 7.03
C LYS A 154 18.48 -11.24 7.82
N PHE A 155 17.88 -11.00 8.98
CA PHE A 155 18.02 -9.72 9.68
C PHE A 155 18.81 -9.82 10.99
N ALA A 156 18.80 -10.95 11.71
CA ALA A 156 19.40 -11.09 13.04
C ALA A 156 20.87 -10.62 13.13
N ASP A 157 21.67 -10.89 12.10
CA ASP A 157 23.07 -10.45 12.02
C ASP A 157 23.20 -9.06 11.40
N ALA A 158 22.34 -8.73 10.44
CA ALA A 158 22.36 -7.45 9.71
C ALA A 158 22.06 -6.23 10.61
N ILE A 159 21.41 -6.44 11.75
CA ILE A 159 21.06 -5.39 12.71
C ILE A 159 22.18 -5.04 13.69
N GLN A 160 23.26 -5.83 13.71
CA GLN A 160 24.40 -5.56 14.59
C GLN A 160 25.36 -4.54 13.98
N ASP A 161 25.16 -4.16 12.72
CA ASP A 161 25.98 -3.18 12.02
C ASP A 161 25.62 -1.75 12.42
N GLY A 162 26.63 -0.98 12.83
CA GLY A 162 26.45 0.37 13.36
C GLY A 162 26.06 1.43 12.33
N ASP A 163 26.29 1.19 11.03
CA ASP A 163 25.99 2.13 9.95
C ASP A 163 24.74 1.75 9.14
N GLY A 164 24.05 0.66 9.47
CA GLY A 164 22.84 0.21 8.79
C GLY A 164 23.03 -0.33 7.36
N THR A 165 24.25 -0.39 6.82
CA THR A 165 24.49 -0.79 5.43
C THR A 165 24.07 -2.24 5.16
N ARG A 166 24.44 -3.19 6.02
CA ARG A 166 23.98 -4.59 5.85
C ARG A 166 22.49 -4.73 6.04
N ARG A 167 21.89 -3.95 6.95
CA ARG A 167 20.45 -3.92 7.15
C ARG A 167 19.73 -3.54 5.86
N ASP A 168 20.18 -2.47 5.20
CA ASP A 168 19.56 -1.95 3.99
C ASP A 168 19.72 -2.93 2.82
N ALA A 169 20.89 -3.57 2.69
CA ALA A 169 21.11 -4.63 1.71
C ALA A 169 20.16 -5.83 1.94
N ALA A 170 20.04 -6.29 3.19
CA ALA A 170 19.13 -7.38 3.53
C ALA A 170 17.66 -7.04 3.25
N ILE A 171 17.26 -5.78 3.50
CA ILE A 171 15.90 -5.30 3.18
C ILE A 171 15.68 -5.28 1.67
N ALA A 172 16.63 -4.76 0.90
CA ALA A 172 16.56 -4.73 -0.56
C ALA A 172 16.41 -6.13 -1.16
N ASP A 173 17.21 -7.09 -0.68
CA ASP A 173 17.13 -8.49 -1.09
C ASP A 173 15.78 -9.12 -0.72
N ALA A 174 15.26 -8.83 0.48
CA ALA A 174 13.95 -9.31 0.91
C ALA A 174 12.83 -8.73 0.04
N PHE A 175 12.89 -7.45 -0.32
CA PHE A 175 11.92 -6.81 -1.20
C PHE A 175 11.97 -7.39 -2.61
N GLU A 176 13.15 -7.67 -3.15
CA GLU A 176 13.30 -8.28 -4.47
C GLU A 176 12.73 -9.70 -4.50
N GLU A 177 12.99 -10.49 -3.45
CA GLU A 177 12.37 -11.80 -3.29
C GLU A 177 10.84 -11.70 -3.23
N GLN A 178 10.29 -10.72 -2.50
CA GLN A 178 8.84 -10.51 -2.45
C GLN A 178 8.26 -10.11 -3.81
N ARG A 179 8.90 -9.20 -4.56
CA ARG A 179 8.47 -8.85 -5.92
C ARG A 179 8.42 -10.07 -6.83
N SER A 180 9.49 -10.88 -6.83
CA SER A 180 9.56 -12.11 -7.61
C SER A 180 8.45 -13.10 -7.24
N ARG A 181 8.19 -13.30 -5.95
CA ARG A 181 7.14 -14.19 -5.44
C ARG A 181 5.74 -13.70 -5.81
N ILE A 182 5.46 -12.41 -5.68
CA ILE A 182 4.18 -11.80 -6.06
C ILE A 182 3.98 -11.92 -7.57
N GLY A 183 5.00 -11.57 -8.37
CA GLY A 183 4.95 -11.66 -9.83
C GLY A 183 4.63 -13.07 -10.32
N ARG A 184 5.26 -14.08 -9.71
CA ARG A 184 4.98 -15.50 -9.99
C ARG A 184 3.57 -15.90 -9.56
N ALA A 185 3.16 -15.52 -8.34
CA ALA A 185 1.84 -15.89 -7.82
C ALA A 185 0.69 -15.30 -8.64
N LEU A 186 0.88 -14.11 -9.22
CA LEU A 186 -0.09 -13.42 -10.05
C LEU A 186 0.05 -13.72 -11.55
N ASN A 187 1.01 -14.57 -11.95
CA ASN A 187 1.35 -14.86 -13.35
C ASN A 187 1.52 -13.59 -14.20
N LEU A 188 2.26 -12.61 -13.68
CA LEU A 188 2.45 -11.34 -14.38
C LEU A 188 3.21 -11.56 -15.71
N PRO A 189 2.81 -10.87 -16.79
CA PRO A 189 3.51 -10.97 -18.07
C PRO A 189 4.89 -10.32 -18.01
N ASN A 190 5.76 -10.71 -18.94
CA ASN A 190 7.07 -10.06 -19.08
C ASN A 190 6.92 -8.54 -19.27
N GLY A 191 7.73 -7.77 -18.54
CA GLY A 191 7.68 -6.31 -18.55
C GLY A 191 6.66 -5.69 -17.58
N ALA A 192 5.89 -6.49 -16.84
CA ALA A 192 5.12 -6.01 -15.71
C ALA A 192 5.98 -5.97 -14.44
N GLU A 193 5.84 -4.88 -13.68
CA GLU A 193 6.63 -4.62 -12.47
C GLU A 193 5.77 -4.66 -11.21
N VAL A 194 6.36 -5.11 -10.10
CA VAL A 194 5.73 -5.08 -8.77
C VAL A 194 6.33 -3.94 -7.97
N ILE A 195 5.52 -2.92 -7.68
CA ILE A 195 5.92 -1.79 -6.86
C ILE A 195 5.40 -1.99 -5.43
N LEU A 196 6.31 -1.98 -4.47
CA LEU A 196 5.98 -2.05 -3.05
C LEU A 196 5.82 -0.62 -2.51
N CYS A 197 4.66 -0.31 -1.95
CA CYS A 197 4.36 1.00 -1.38
C CYS A 197 4.24 0.92 0.15
N PRO A 198 4.73 1.92 0.90
CA PRO A 198 4.62 1.96 2.37
C PRO A 198 3.17 1.99 2.88
N SER A 199 2.27 2.57 2.07
CA SER A 199 0.84 2.58 2.32
C SER A 199 0.04 2.64 1.01
N GLY A 200 -1.27 2.36 1.09
CA GLY A 200 -2.17 2.56 -0.05
C GLY A 200 -2.27 4.03 -0.49
N SER A 201 -2.02 4.99 0.41
CA SER A 201 -2.01 6.42 0.05
C SER A 201 -0.74 6.80 -0.71
N ASP A 202 0.39 6.13 -0.47
CA ASP A 202 1.62 6.31 -1.28
C ASP A 202 1.45 5.76 -2.71
N ALA A 203 0.67 4.69 -2.87
CA ALA A 203 0.40 4.12 -4.19
C ALA A 203 -0.33 5.11 -5.12
N GLU A 204 -1.05 6.09 -4.57
CA GLU A 204 -1.72 7.16 -5.35
C GLU A 204 -0.73 8.06 -6.11
N TYR A 205 0.56 8.09 -5.72
CA TYR A 205 1.57 8.82 -6.48
C TYR A 205 1.94 8.12 -7.79
N LEU A 206 1.78 6.80 -7.89
CA LEU A 206 2.23 6.04 -9.06
C LEU A 206 1.54 6.49 -10.35
N PRO A 207 0.20 6.61 -10.42
CA PRO A 207 -0.45 7.13 -11.62
C PRO A 207 0.00 8.54 -11.98
N LEU A 208 0.29 9.39 -11.00
CA LEU A 208 0.77 10.76 -11.23
C LEU A 208 2.18 10.77 -11.84
N VAL A 209 3.09 9.97 -11.29
CA VAL A 209 4.46 9.83 -11.79
C VAL A 209 4.45 9.25 -13.21
N ILE A 210 3.66 8.20 -13.46
CA ILE A 210 3.50 7.61 -14.80
C ILE A 210 2.93 8.64 -15.78
N ALA A 211 1.86 9.36 -15.41
CA ALA A 211 1.28 10.39 -16.26
C ALA A 211 2.27 11.53 -16.56
N ARG A 212 3.08 11.93 -15.56
CA ARG A 212 4.13 12.94 -15.72
C ARG A 212 5.24 12.47 -16.65
N ALA A 213 5.70 11.23 -16.50
CA ALA A 213 6.72 10.64 -17.36
C ALA A 213 6.25 10.57 -18.83
N LEU A 214 4.98 10.22 -19.06
CA LEU A 214 4.42 10.10 -20.41
C LEU A 214 4.13 11.45 -21.08
N LYS A 215 3.70 12.46 -20.32
CA LYS A 215 3.29 13.77 -20.87
C LYS A 215 4.35 14.87 -20.76
N GLY A 216 5.43 14.62 -20.01
CA GLY A 216 6.51 15.56 -19.77
C GLY A 216 6.32 16.43 -18.51
N PRO A 217 7.39 17.14 -18.10
CA PRO A 217 7.49 17.79 -16.79
C PRO A 217 6.47 18.91 -16.56
N ASN A 218 5.95 19.54 -17.62
CA ASN A 218 5.03 20.69 -17.52
C ASN A 218 3.57 20.34 -17.82
N ALA A 219 3.26 19.05 -18.04
CA ALA A 219 1.90 18.65 -18.36
C ALA A 219 0.94 18.91 -17.18
N LYS A 220 -0.24 19.43 -17.48
CA LYS A 220 -1.35 19.46 -16.53
C LYS A 220 -1.89 18.03 -16.38
N ILE A 221 -1.81 17.48 -15.18
CA ILE A 221 -2.34 16.16 -14.85
C ILE A 221 -3.62 16.35 -14.05
N GLU A 222 -4.72 15.81 -14.56
CA GLU A 222 -5.99 15.78 -13.85
C GLU A 222 -6.16 14.41 -13.21
N SER A 223 -6.29 14.39 -11.88
CA SER A 223 -6.47 13.18 -11.08
C SER A 223 -7.82 13.24 -10.39
N GLY A 224 -8.60 12.18 -10.53
CA GLY A 224 -9.92 12.03 -9.93
C GLY A 224 -9.90 10.88 -8.94
N VAL A 225 -10.37 11.14 -7.72
CA VAL A 225 -10.55 10.10 -6.70
C VAL A 225 -12.03 9.80 -6.57
N VAL A 226 -12.38 8.52 -6.72
CA VAL A 226 -13.75 8.02 -6.50
C VAL A 226 -13.90 7.58 -5.04
N GLN A 227 -15.15 7.46 -4.57
CA GLN A 227 -15.46 6.99 -3.21
C GLN A 227 -14.69 7.73 -2.09
N VAL A 228 -14.68 9.07 -2.15
CA VAL A 228 -13.92 9.94 -1.21
C VAL A 228 -14.23 9.67 0.28
N ARG A 229 -15.37 9.05 0.59
CA ARG A 229 -15.76 8.68 1.97
C ARG A 229 -15.24 7.33 2.43
N GLU A 230 -14.70 6.51 1.53
CA GLU A 230 -14.18 5.16 1.81
C GLU A 230 -12.64 5.08 1.72
N ILE A 231 -12.01 6.08 1.11
CA ILE A 231 -10.54 6.17 1.01
C ILE A 231 -9.90 6.62 2.34
N GLY A 232 -8.63 6.26 2.51
CA GLY A 232 -7.82 6.76 3.62
C GLY A 232 -7.63 8.29 3.57
N ALA A 233 -7.51 8.92 4.74
CA ALA A 233 -7.35 10.38 4.85
C ALA A 233 -6.14 10.93 4.07
N GLY A 234 -5.12 10.11 3.81
CA GLY A 234 -3.94 10.46 3.00
C GLY A 234 -4.16 10.42 1.49
N SER A 235 -5.20 9.73 0.99
CA SER A 235 -5.38 9.52 -0.45
C SER A 235 -5.79 10.79 -1.19
N ALA A 236 -6.62 11.65 -0.59
CA ALA A 236 -7.03 12.92 -1.21
C ALA A 236 -5.86 13.92 -1.43
N PRO A 237 -4.96 14.18 -0.45
CA PRO A 237 -3.76 14.97 -0.71
C PRO A 237 -2.77 14.26 -1.65
N ALA A 238 -2.56 12.95 -1.51
CA ALA A 238 -1.64 12.19 -2.36
C ALA A 238 -2.04 12.22 -3.84
N ALA A 239 -3.33 12.07 -4.15
CA ALA A 239 -3.86 12.17 -5.51
C ALA A 239 -3.68 13.56 -6.15
N ARG A 240 -3.38 14.59 -5.34
CA ARG A 240 -3.01 15.95 -5.81
C ARG A 240 -1.50 16.15 -5.90
N GLY A 241 -0.70 15.12 -5.69
CA GLY A 241 0.76 15.20 -5.62
C GLY A 241 1.26 15.92 -4.37
N LYS A 242 0.47 15.97 -3.29
CA LYS A 242 0.86 16.62 -2.03
C LYS A 242 1.28 15.58 -1.00
N TYR A 243 2.37 15.87 -0.31
CA TYR A 243 2.83 15.07 0.82
C TYR A 243 1.75 14.98 1.92
N PHE A 244 1.62 13.80 2.52
CA PHE A 244 0.54 13.50 3.49
C PHE A 244 1.00 12.86 4.79
N SER A 245 2.11 12.10 4.79
CA SER A 245 2.72 11.57 6.02
C SER A 245 3.77 12.54 6.52
N THR A 246 4.42 12.26 7.66
CA THR A 246 5.63 12.96 8.11
C THR A 246 6.79 12.00 8.32
N ARG A 247 6.62 10.74 7.91
CA ARG A 247 7.62 9.68 8.05
C ARG A 247 8.18 9.29 6.69
N ALA A 248 9.48 9.03 6.69
CA ALA A 248 10.17 8.37 5.59
C ALA A 248 9.98 6.85 5.70
N PRO A 249 9.80 6.14 4.58
CA PRO A 249 9.75 4.69 4.56
C PRO A 249 11.09 4.05 4.91
N LEU A 250 11.12 2.71 5.03
CA LEU A 250 12.31 1.91 5.40
C LEU A 250 13.52 2.13 4.49
N PHE A 251 13.29 2.59 3.26
CA PHE A 251 14.30 2.81 2.24
C PHE A 251 13.91 4.00 1.36
N GLY A 252 14.89 4.83 0.98
CA GLY A 252 14.72 5.97 0.08
C GLY A 252 15.30 7.26 0.67
N ASP A 253 16.16 7.92 -0.11
CA ASP A 253 16.57 9.31 0.09
C ASP A 253 15.55 10.28 -0.54
#